data_AF-A0CGP1-F1
#
_entry.id   AF-A0CGP1-F1
#
_cell.length_a   1.000
_cell.length_b   1.000
_cell.length_c   1.000
_cell.angle_alpha   90.00
_cell.angle_beta   90.00
_cell.angle_gamma   90.00
#
_symmetry.space_group_name_H-M   'P 1'
#
loop_
_entity.id
_entity.type
_entity.pdbx_description
1 polymer ?
#
loop_
_entity_poly.entity_id
_entity_poly.type
_entity_poly.pdbx_seq_one_letter_code
_entity_poly.pdbx_strand_id
1 'polypeptide(L)'
;MNCQICFIDKLLIRPGDCSHEFCKECIIMYLKEAINSGGVFKITCPSCSLEYNALIIKQYCEDLYPKYLELKQKAIITCSVCKENLKTHNCGSNVCKICGEIHDGECSQRCPNCLIPIEKMSGCNHMVCKCKYEFCWICKGKFNRYHYRLWNLFGCPIPGSMMKNVKPLRHPTLLRYIMVLPKILAFILIFCILLLIYPFFCFIITFKFHYLQFTINKQSIKYICIRYRLLLVFLFPLTYLMHFFYKGIFAVQQKLHSLS
;
A
#
# COMPACT_ATOMS: atom_id res chain seq x y z
N MET A 1 20.88 -23.62 -35.51
CA MET A 1 19.92 -22.73 -36.22
C MET A 1 20.39 -21.33 -35.95
N ASN A 2 20.44 -20.47 -36.97
CA ASN A 2 21.05 -19.14 -36.82
C ASN A 2 20.07 -18.15 -36.20
N CYS A 3 20.59 -17.25 -35.36
CA CYS A 3 19.77 -16.17 -34.81
C CYS A 3 19.27 -15.24 -35.90
N GLN A 4 17.98 -14.88 -35.88
CA GLN A 4 17.37 -13.98 -36.86
C GLN A 4 17.87 -12.52 -36.82
N ILE A 5 18.58 -12.11 -35.75
CA ILE A 5 19.11 -10.74 -35.59
C ILE A 5 20.56 -10.65 -36.01
N CYS A 6 21.42 -11.54 -35.48
CA CYS A 6 22.86 -11.48 -35.73
C CYS A 6 23.36 -12.52 -36.74
N PHE A 7 22.51 -13.45 -37.17
CA PHE A 7 22.83 -14.53 -38.13
C PHE A 7 23.94 -15.50 -37.70
N ILE A 8 24.36 -15.46 -36.44
CA ILE A 8 25.35 -16.38 -35.85
C ILE A 8 24.64 -17.61 -35.28
N ASP A 9 25.26 -18.79 -35.42
CA ASP A 9 24.80 -20.02 -34.77
C ASP A 9 25.10 -19.96 -33.27
N LYS A 10 24.03 -19.87 -32.47
CA LYS A 10 24.07 -19.72 -31.01
C LYS A 10 22.87 -20.45 -30.41
N LEU A 11 22.89 -20.63 -29.09
CA LEU A 11 21.73 -21.08 -28.35
C LEU A 11 20.58 -20.07 -28.52
N LEU A 12 19.51 -20.51 -29.16
CA LEU A 12 18.33 -19.69 -29.40
C LEU A 12 17.32 -19.83 -28.26
N ILE A 13 16.61 -18.74 -28.00
CA ILE A 13 15.54 -18.64 -27.02
C ILE A 13 14.29 -18.09 -27.67
N ARG A 14 13.13 -18.48 -27.13
CA ARG A 14 11.83 -17.92 -27.48
C ARG A 14 11.39 -16.96 -26.37
N PRO A 15 11.61 -15.64 -26.52
CA PRO A 15 11.41 -14.69 -25.43
C PRO A 15 9.94 -14.38 -25.13
N GLY A 16 9.02 -14.57 -26.09
CA GLY A 16 7.59 -14.27 -25.89
C GLY A 16 6.66 -15.34 -26.46
N ASP A 17 5.37 -15.04 -26.51
CA ASP A 17 4.34 -16.02 -26.90
C ASP A 17 4.33 -16.34 -28.42
N CYS A 18 5.15 -15.66 -29.23
CA CYS A 18 5.34 -15.95 -30.66
C CYS A 18 6.42 -17.02 -30.91
N SER A 19 6.37 -17.72 -32.05
CA SER A 19 7.32 -18.78 -32.44
C SER A 19 8.71 -18.29 -32.91
N HIS A 20 9.06 -17.02 -32.71
CA HIS A 20 10.34 -16.46 -33.16
C HIS A 20 11.46 -16.69 -32.15
N GLU A 21 12.62 -17.07 -32.65
CA GLU A 21 13.77 -17.50 -31.86
C GLU A 21 15.00 -16.61 -32.10
N PHE A 22 15.69 -16.25 -31.03
CA PHE A 22 16.80 -15.29 -31.05
C PHE A 22 17.90 -15.67 -30.08
N CYS A 23 19.10 -15.14 -30.30
CA CYS A 23 20.20 -15.25 -29.33
C CYS A 23 19.90 -14.39 -28.09
N LYS A 24 20.29 -14.86 -26.89
CA LYS A 24 20.04 -14.12 -25.65
C LYS A 24 20.66 -12.72 -25.67
N GLU A 25 21.89 -12.57 -26.17
CA GLU A 25 22.54 -11.26 -26.26
C GLU A 25 21.77 -10.29 -27.14
N CYS A 26 21.23 -10.78 -28.27
CA CYS A 26 20.52 -10.01 -29.27
C CYS A 26 19.23 -9.41 -28.67
N ILE A 27 18.48 -10.21 -27.91
CA ILE A 27 17.27 -9.75 -27.21
C ILE A 27 17.61 -8.73 -26.14
N ILE A 28 18.66 -8.97 -25.35
CA ILE A 28 19.07 -8.01 -24.31
C ILE A 28 19.46 -6.67 -24.94
N MET A 29 20.27 -6.68 -26.01
CA MET A 29 20.66 -5.45 -26.71
C MET A 29 19.45 -4.72 -27.29
N TYR A 30 18.56 -5.43 -27.99
CA TYR A 30 17.34 -4.87 -28.54
C TYR A 30 16.47 -4.19 -27.46
N LEU A 31 16.23 -4.88 -26.35
CA LEU A 31 15.43 -4.34 -25.24
C LEU A 31 16.11 -3.14 -24.58
N LYS A 32 17.43 -3.18 -24.39
CA LYS A 32 18.19 -2.06 -23.81
C LYS A 32 18.09 -0.81 -24.68
N GLU A 33 18.26 -0.96 -26.00
CA GLU A 33 18.13 0.15 -26.94
C GLU A 33 16.70 0.70 -26.97
N ALA A 34 15.69 -0.18 -26.99
CA ALA A 34 14.29 0.24 -26.94
C ALA A 34 13.93 1.01 -25.67
N ILE A 35 14.47 0.63 -24.51
CA ILE A 35 14.25 1.36 -23.25
C ILE A 35 15.02 2.68 -23.23
N ASN A 36 16.26 2.70 -23.71
CA ASN A 36 17.11 3.90 -23.69
C ASN A 36 16.66 4.98 -24.66
N SER A 37 16.19 4.58 -25.85
CA SER A 37 15.57 5.48 -26.83
C SER A 37 14.18 5.98 -26.43
N GLY A 38 13.60 5.48 -25.33
CA GLY A 38 12.26 5.85 -24.88
C GLY A 38 11.13 5.12 -25.60
N GLY A 39 11.43 4.14 -26.45
CA GLY A 39 10.49 3.27 -27.17
C GLY A 39 9.72 2.26 -26.31
N VAL A 40 9.44 2.57 -25.05
CA VAL A 40 8.80 1.64 -24.08
C VAL A 40 7.32 1.36 -24.35
N PHE A 41 6.69 2.15 -25.23
CA PHE A 41 5.25 2.12 -25.51
C PHE A 41 4.84 0.91 -26.34
N LYS A 42 5.73 0.42 -27.22
CA LYS A 42 5.43 -0.63 -28.19
C LYS A 42 6.68 -1.46 -28.47
N ILE A 43 7.24 -2.06 -27.42
CA ILE A 43 8.32 -3.03 -27.58
C ILE A 43 7.71 -4.32 -28.11
N THR A 44 7.96 -4.62 -29.37
CA THR A 44 7.45 -5.82 -30.05
C THR A 44 8.55 -6.84 -30.28
N CYS A 45 8.15 -8.03 -30.72
CA CYS A 45 9.09 -8.98 -31.28
C CYS A 45 9.83 -8.34 -32.48
N PRO A 46 11.17 -8.55 -32.62
CA PRO A 46 11.91 -8.07 -33.79
C PRO A 46 11.41 -8.65 -35.13
N SER A 47 10.79 -9.83 -35.10
CA SER A 47 10.29 -10.53 -36.29
C SER A 47 8.78 -10.46 -36.47
N CYS A 48 8.03 -9.91 -35.51
CA CYS A 48 6.57 -9.75 -35.67
C CYS A 48 5.96 -8.65 -34.80
N SER A 49 4.69 -8.34 -35.02
CA SER A 49 3.97 -7.27 -34.31
C SER A 49 3.52 -7.64 -32.89
N LEU A 50 3.89 -8.82 -32.36
CA LEU A 50 3.49 -9.22 -31.01
C LEU A 50 4.22 -8.36 -29.96
N GLU A 51 3.47 -7.71 -29.07
CA GLU A 51 4.04 -6.91 -27.98
C GLU A 51 4.62 -7.79 -26.86
N TYR A 52 5.83 -7.45 -26.40
CA TYR A 52 6.40 -8.09 -25.22
C TYR A 52 5.72 -7.59 -23.96
N ASN A 53 5.26 -8.55 -23.16
CA ASN A 53 4.73 -8.24 -21.84
C ASN A 53 5.87 -7.76 -20.90
N ALA A 54 5.49 -7.06 -19.83
CA ALA A 54 6.46 -6.51 -18.89
C ALA A 54 7.21 -7.58 -18.07
N LEU A 55 6.79 -8.85 -18.10
CA LEU A 55 7.52 -9.94 -17.44
C LEU A 55 8.74 -10.35 -18.24
N ILE A 56 8.61 -10.43 -19.56
CA ILE A 56 9.70 -10.71 -20.49
C ILE A 56 10.79 -9.64 -20.33
N ILE A 57 10.38 -8.37 -20.32
CA ILE A 57 11.30 -7.24 -20.15
C ILE A 57 12.02 -7.33 -18.80
N LYS A 58 11.32 -7.68 -17.72
CA LYS A 58 11.93 -7.88 -16.40
C LYS A 58 12.92 -9.04 -16.39
N GLN A 59 12.61 -10.14 -17.08
CA GLN A 59 13.44 -11.34 -17.13
C GLN A 59 14.79 -11.10 -17.81
N TYR A 60 14.82 -10.31 -18.88
CA TYR A 60 16.03 -10.09 -19.69
C TYR A 60 16.74 -8.76 -19.38
N CYS A 61 16.04 -7.77 -18.81
CA CYS A 61 16.57 -6.44 -18.50
C CYS A 61 16.13 -5.98 -17.11
N GLU A 62 16.49 -6.75 -16.08
CA GLU A 62 16.17 -6.41 -14.68
C GLU A 62 16.80 -5.08 -14.24
N ASP A 63 18.01 -4.78 -14.74
CA ASP A 63 18.76 -3.54 -14.50
C ASP A 63 18.01 -2.29 -14.98
N LEU A 64 17.40 -2.34 -16.17
CA LEU A 64 16.65 -1.23 -16.75
C LEU A 64 15.14 -1.27 -16.46
N TYR A 65 14.66 -2.30 -15.75
CA TYR A 65 13.24 -2.45 -15.46
C TYR A 65 12.62 -1.26 -14.69
N PRO A 66 13.31 -0.65 -13.69
CA PRO A 66 12.79 0.55 -13.03
C PRO A 66 12.58 1.72 -14.00
N LYS A 67 13.54 1.95 -14.91
CA LYS A 67 13.45 2.99 -15.96
C LYS A 67 12.32 2.71 -16.94
N TYR A 68 12.14 1.44 -17.33
CA TYR A 68 11.01 1.00 -18.15
C TYR A 68 9.67 1.34 -17.49
N LEU A 69 9.51 1.01 -16.19
CA LEU A 69 8.29 1.32 -15.45
C LEU A 69 8.04 2.83 -15.35
N GLU A 70 9.08 3.62 -15.09
CA GLU A 70 8.97 5.09 -15.01
C GLU A 70 8.51 5.70 -16.33
N LEU A 71 9.14 5.33 -17.45
CA LEU A 71 8.77 5.81 -18.79
C LEU A 71 7.34 5.39 -19.16
N LYS A 72 6.95 4.17 -18.80
CA LYS A 72 5.59 3.65 -19.03
C LYS A 72 4.55 4.30 -18.11
N GLN A 73 4.93 4.80 -16.93
CA GLN A 73 4.04 5.60 -16.08
C GLN A 73 3.88 7.03 -16.59
N LYS A 74 4.97 7.63 -17.10
CA LYS A 74 4.93 8.95 -17.78
C LYS A 74 4.00 8.92 -19.00
N ALA A 75 3.99 7.83 -19.75
CA ALA A 75 3.04 7.59 -20.83
C ALA A 75 1.57 7.65 -20.42
N ILE A 76 1.24 7.10 -19.25
CA ILE A 76 -0.14 7.03 -18.74
C ILE A 76 -0.66 8.41 -18.35
N ILE A 77 0.20 9.38 -18.06
CA ILE A 77 -0.17 10.75 -17.74
C ILE A 77 -0.04 11.70 -18.95
N THR A 78 0.19 11.18 -20.16
CA THR A 78 0.23 11.95 -21.40
C THR A 78 -0.97 11.61 -22.28
N CYS A 79 -1.63 12.63 -22.84
CA CYS A 79 -2.79 12.48 -23.70
C CYS A 79 -2.42 11.72 -24.98
N SER A 80 -3.20 10.72 -25.36
CA SER A 80 -2.97 9.93 -26.57
C SER A 80 -3.10 10.73 -27.87
N VAL A 81 -3.81 11.87 -27.83
CA VAL A 81 -4.07 12.73 -28.99
C VAL A 81 -3.01 13.83 -29.08
N CYS A 82 -2.86 14.66 -28.05
CA CYS A 82 -1.96 15.82 -28.08
C CYS A 82 -0.60 15.60 -27.41
N LYS A 83 -0.36 14.45 -26.79
CA LYS A 83 0.87 14.10 -26.05
C LYS A 83 1.21 15.01 -24.86
N GLU A 84 0.35 15.97 -24.53
CA GLU A 84 0.47 16.82 -23.36
C GLU A 84 0.05 16.10 -22.08
N ASN A 85 0.38 16.67 -20.92
CA ASN A 85 0.03 16.05 -19.65
C ASN A 85 -1.50 15.99 -19.45
N LEU A 86 -2.05 14.79 -19.25
CA LEU A 86 -3.47 14.53 -19.00
C LEU A 86 -4.04 15.37 -17.86
N LYS A 87 -3.22 15.81 -16.90
CA LYS A 87 -3.65 16.64 -15.76
C LYS A 87 -3.81 18.12 -16.10
N THR A 88 -3.15 18.61 -17.15
CA THR A 88 -3.07 20.06 -17.45
C THR A 88 -3.60 20.43 -18.83
N HIS A 89 -3.78 19.46 -19.73
CA HIS A 89 -4.29 19.72 -21.07
C HIS A 89 -5.84 19.83 -21.10
N ASN A 90 -6.35 20.56 -22.09
CA ASN A 90 -7.78 20.86 -22.24
C ASN A 90 -8.32 20.36 -23.60
N CYS A 91 -7.96 19.14 -24.03
CA CYS A 91 -8.51 18.58 -25.26
C CYS A 91 -9.83 17.85 -24.98
N GLY A 92 -10.85 18.12 -25.80
CA GLY A 92 -12.24 17.66 -25.62
C GLY A 92 -12.48 16.16 -25.79
N SER A 93 -11.49 15.31 -25.53
CA SER A 93 -11.62 13.85 -25.56
C SER A 93 -12.09 13.32 -24.20
N ASN A 94 -13.16 12.51 -24.20
CA ASN A 94 -13.72 11.87 -23.01
C ASN A 94 -12.78 10.76 -22.48
N VAL A 95 -11.83 11.14 -21.64
CA VAL A 95 -10.93 10.21 -20.94
C VAL A 95 -11.58 9.72 -19.63
N CYS A 96 -11.54 8.42 -19.31
CA CYS A 96 -12.07 7.90 -18.04
C CYS A 96 -11.37 8.60 -16.86
N LYS A 97 -12.15 9.37 -16.07
CA LYS A 97 -11.67 10.14 -14.89
C LYS A 97 -11.03 9.27 -13.79
N ILE A 98 -11.17 7.96 -13.90
CA ILE A 98 -10.75 6.95 -12.92
C ILE A 98 -9.39 6.33 -13.31
N CYS A 99 -9.19 5.97 -14.59
CA CYS A 99 -7.97 5.28 -15.05
C CYS A 99 -7.10 6.11 -16.02
N GLY A 100 -7.60 7.20 -16.61
CA GLY A 100 -6.85 8.03 -17.55
C GLY A 100 -6.79 7.53 -19.00
N GLU A 101 -7.61 6.54 -19.37
CA GLU A 101 -7.66 5.98 -20.74
C GLU A 101 -9.00 6.28 -21.44
N ILE A 102 -9.02 6.23 -22.78
CA ILE A 102 -10.23 6.42 -23.60
C ILE A 102 -10.94 5.06 -23.74
N HIS A 103 -12.13 4.92 -23.15
CA HIS A 103 -12.99 3.74 -23.32
C HIS A 103 -14.46 4.03 -22.95
N ASP A 104 -15.40 3.32 -23.57
CA ASP A 104 -16.86 3.48 -23.39
C ASP A 104 -17.45 2.38 -22.47
N GLY A 105 -16.95 2.24 -21.23
CA GLY A 105 -17.37 1.13 -20.36
C GLY A 105 -16.66 1.02 -19.00
N GLU A 106 -16.68 -0.17 -18.38
CA GLU A 106 -16.02 -0.43 -17.10
C GLU A 106 -14.51 -0.22 -17.21
N CYS A 107 -13.94 0.71 -16.41
CA CYS A 107 -12.52 1.03 -16.51
C CYS A 107 -11.67 -0.19 -16.11
N SER A 108 -10.96 -0.77 -17.08
CA SER A 108 -9.91 -1.75 -16.84
C SER A 108 -8.75 -1.09 -16.08
N GLN A 109 -8.01 -1.88 -15.32
CA GLN A 109 -6.97 -1.38 -14.42
C GLN A 109 -5.65 -2.03 -14.70
N ARG A 110 -4.58 -1.24 -14.78
CA ARG A 110 -3.23 -1.78 -14.91
C ARG A 110 -2.68 -2.33 -13.59
N CYS A 111 -1.94 -3.42 -13.67
CA CYS A 111 -1.15 -3.91 -12.54
C CYS A 111 -0.14 -2.83 -12.10
N PRO A 112 -0.06 -2.46 -10.81
CA PRO A 112 0.92 -1.47 -10.36
C PRO A 112 2.38 -1.94 -10.49
N ASN A 113 2.62 -3.25 -10.62
CA ASN A 113 3.96 -3.82 -10.75
C ASN A 113 4.42 -3.97 -12.21
N CYS A 114 3.56 -4.48 -13.10
CA CYS A 114 3.94 -4.78 -14.49
C CYS A 114 3.15 -3.99 -15.56
N LEU A 115 2.18 -3.17 -15.15
CA LEU A 115 1.38 -2.27 -16.00
C LEU A 115 0.55 -2.96 -17.09
N ILE A 116 0.43 -4.29 -17.03
CA ILE A 116 -0.49 -5.07 -17.88
C ILE A 116 -1.93 -4.71 -17.49
N PRO A 117 -2.82 -4.40 -18.45
CA PRO A 117 -4.25 -4.21 -18.20
C PRO A 117 -4.87 -5.47 -17.59
N ILE A 118 -5.70 -5.27 -16.57
CA ILE A 118 -6.42 -6.31 -15.85
C ILE A 118 -7.86 -5.85 -15.73
N GLU A 119 -8.78 -6.76 -16.03
CA GLU A 119 -10.21 -6.58 -15.80
C GLU A 119 -10.58 -7.10 -14.40
N LYS A 120 -11.58 -6.47 -13.78
CA LYS A 120 -12.02 -6.89 -12.46
C LYS A 120 -12.82 -8.18 -12.60
N MET A 121 -12.35 -9.28 -12.02
CA MET A 121 -13.23 -10.41 -11.76
C MET A 121 -14.19 -10.00 -10.64
N SER A 122 -15.50 -10.15 -10.85
CA SER A 122 -16.54 -9.63 -9.96
C SER A 122 -16.35 -10.07 -8.49
N GLY A 123 -16.81 -9.22 -7.56
CA GLY A 123 -16.83 -9.54 -6.12
C GLY A 123 -15.57 -9.19 -5.33
N CYS A 124 -14.37 -9.63 -5.73
CA CYS A 124 -13.16 -9.47 -4.92
C CYS A 124 -12.28 -8.28 -5.33
N ASN A 125 -11.87 -7.46 -4.35
CA ASN A 125 -10.92 -6.37 -4.58
C ASN A 125 -9.45 -6.79 -4.37
N HIS A 126 -9.18 -8.03 -3.93
CA HIS A 126 -7.85 -8.62 -3.96
C HIS A 126 -7.60 -9.22 -5.35
N MET A 127 -6.62 -8.66 -6.05
CA MET A 127 -6.29 -9.02 -7.42
C MET A 127 -4.92 -9.67 -7.45
N VAL A 128 -4.80 -10.75 -8.21
CA VAL A 128 -3.53 -11.41 -8.49
C VAL A 128 -3.25 -11.25 -9.98
N CYS A 129 -2.17 -10.53 -10.31
CA CYS A 129 -1.75 -10.38 -11.69
C CYS A 129 -1.07 -11.66 -12.20
N LYS A 130 -1.04 -11.87 -13.53
CA LYS A 130 -0.18 -12.87 -14.19
C LYS A 130 1.30 -12.76 -13.77
N CYS A 131 1.77 -11.57 -13.39
CA CYS A 131 3.11 -11.38 -12.82
C CYS A 131 3.27 -11.85 -11.37
N LYS A 132 2.28 -12.54 -10.81
CA LYS A 132 2.18 -12.99 -9.41
C LYS A 132 2.13 -11.85 -8.39
N TYR A 133 2.07 -10.59 -8.83
CA TYR A 133 1.90 -9.46 -7.92
C TYR A 133 0.46 -9.36 -7.44
N GLU A 134 0.30 -9.37 -6.13
CA GLU A 134 -0.99 -9.22 -5.46
C GLU A 134 -1.22 -7.78 -5.04
N PHE A 135 -2.38 -7.22 -5.42
CA PHE A 135 -2.71 -5.82 -5.16
C PHE A 135 -4.18 -5.61 -4.89
N CYS A 136 -4.50 -4.45 -4.32
CA CYS A 136 -5.86 -4.00 -4.06
C CYS A 136 -6.42 -3.22 -5.27
N TRP A 137 -7.57 -3.64 -5.79
CA TRP A 137 -8.28 -2.97 -6.89
C TRP A 137 -8.68 -1.54 -6.53
N ILE A 138 -8.95 -1.26 -5.25
CA ILE A 138 -9.42 0.05 -4.79
C ILE A 138 -8.29 1.08 -4.75
N CYS A 139 -7.16 0.71 -4.15
CA CYS A 139 -6.09 1.65 -3.81
C CYS A 139 -4.76 1.42 -4.54
N LYS A 140 -4.67 0.39 -5.40
CA LYS A 140 -3.43 -0.04 -6.10
C LYS A 140 -2.27 -0.45 -5.19
N GLY A 141 -2.46 -0.46 -3.87
CA GLY A 141 -1.44 -0.86 -2.91
C GLY A 141 -1.16 -2.37 -2.94
N LYS A 142 0.05 -2.76 -2.51
CA LYS A 142 0.43 -4.16 -2.31
C LYS A 142 -0.56 -4.84 -1.36
N PHE A 143 -1.06 -6.01 -1.76
CA PHE A 143 -1.96 -6.77 -0.93
C PHE A 143 -1.21 -7.58 0.13
N ASN A 144 -1.81 -7.74 1.31
CA ASN A 144 -1.39 -8.65 2.36
C ASN A 144 -2.60 -9.01 3.23
N ARG A 145 -2.47 -10.03 4.09
CA ARG A 145 -3.55 -10.51 4.97
C ARG A 145 -4.14 -9.45 5.92
N TYR A 146 -3.42 -8.36 6.17
CA TYR A 146 -3.85 -7.26 7.02
C TYR A 146 -4.34 -6.04 6.24
N HIS A 147 -4.40 -6.09 4.91
CA HIS A 147 -4.62 -4.92 4.06
C HIS A 147 -5.96 -4.22 4.36
N TYR A 148 -7.01 -4.98 4.66
CA TYR A 148 -8.34 -4.44 4.97
C TYR A 148 -8.62 -4.27 6.47
N ARG A 149 -7.61 -4.46 7.33
CA ARG A 149 -7.76 -4.29 8.78
C ARG A 149 -7.74 -2.81 9.15
N LEU A 150 -8.62 -2.43 10.07
CA LEU A 150 -8.81 -1.04 10.51
C LEU A 150 -7.53 -0.40 11.10
N TRP A 151 -6.72 -1.21 11.77
CA TRP A 151 -5.46 -0.78 12.40
C TRP A 151 -4.27 -0.75 11.44
N ASN A 152 -4.42 -1.23 10.21
CA ASN A 152 -3.32 -1.21 9.25
C ASN A 152 -3.19 0.17 8.61
N LEU A 153 -2.26 0.97 9.15
CA LEU A 153 -1.96 2.33 8.68
C LEU A 153 -1.51 2.36 7.20
N PHE A 154 -0.89 1.28 6.71
CA PHE A 154 -0.43 1.17 5.32
C PHE A 154 -1.39 0.38 4.42
N GLY A 155 -2.55 0.00 4.95
CA GLY A 155 -3.59 -0.78 4.28
C GLY A 155 -4.49 0.03 3.34
N CYS A 156 -5.66 -0.51 3.04
CA CYS A 156 -6.68 0.19 2.26
C CYS A 156 -7.24 1.37 3.08
N PRO A 157 -7.45 2.56 2.49
CA PRO A 157 -8.17 3.65 3.14
C PRO A 157 -9.60 3.26 3.56
N ILE A 158 -10.18 2.26 2.88
CA ILE A 158 -11.54 1.77 3.13
C ILE A 158 -11.44 0.38 3.75
N PRO A 159 -11.32 0.26 5.08
CA PRO A 159 -11.24 -1.04 5.75
C PRO A 159 -12.53 -1.87 5.56
N GLY A 160 -12.41 -3.20 5.59
CA GLY A 160 -13.55 -4.11 5.38
C GLY A 160 -14.16 -4.11 3.98
N SER A 161 -13.50 -3.50 2.99
CA SER A 161 -14.00 -3.41 1.61
C SER A 161 -13.56 -4.54 0.69
N MET A 162 -13.05 -5.67 1.22
CA MET A 162 -12.53 -6.77 0.40
C MET A 162 -13.56 -7.31 -0.61
N MET A 163 -14.80 -7.48 -0.17
CA MET A 163 -15.91 -8.03 -0.98
C MET A 163 -16.92 -6.95 -1.42
N LYS A 164 -16.61 -5.66 -1.21
CA LYS A 164 -17.55 -4.56 -1.51
C LYS A 164 -17.34 -4.08 -2.94
N ASN A 165 -18.42 -3.73 -3.63
CA ASN A 165 -18.36 -3.10 -4.95
C ASN A 165 -17.98 -1.62 -4.83
N VAL A 166 -16.69 -1.39 -4.59
CA VAL A 166 -16.10 -0.05 -4.46
C VAL A 166 -15.32 0.27 -5.74
N LYS A 167 -15.61 1.44 -6.31
CA LYS A 167 -14.84 1.98 -7.43
C LYS A 167 -13.42 2.33 -6.97
N PRO A 168 -12.39 2.14 -7.81
CA PRO A 168 -11.04 2.57 -7.48
C PRO A 168 -10.92 4.05 -7.14
N LEU A 169 -10.04 4.34 -6.19
CA LEU A 169 -9.76 5.68 -5.71
C LEU A 169 -8.75 6.37 -6.62
N ARG A 170 -9.03 7.63 -6.95
CA ARG A 170 -8.11 8.51 -7.70
C ARG A 170 -6.87 8.88 -6.88
N HIS A 171 -7.07 9.20 -5.59
CA HIS A 171 -6.01 9.63 -4.67
C HIS A 171 -6.06 8.83 -3.35
N PRO A 172 -5.68 7.54 -3.37
CA PRO A 172 -5.80 6.67 -2.19
C PRO A 172 -4.88 7.08 -1.03
N THR A 173 -3.69 7.64 -1.31
CA THR A 173 -2.73 8.10 -0.30
C THR A 173 -3.26 9.29 0.48
N LEU A 174 -3.83 10.28 -0.21
CA LEU A 174 -4.44 11.45 0.42
C LEU A 174 -5.61 11.04 1.32
N LEU A 175 -6.51 10.18 0.81
CA LEU A 175 -7.65 9.71 1.60
C LEU A 175 -7.20 8.94 2.85
N ARG A 176 -6.14 8.13 2.73
CA ARG A 176 -5.52 7.44 3.87
C ARG A 176 -5.08 8.45 4.94
N TYR A 177 -4.35 9.50 4.56
CA TYR A 177 -3.89 10.52 5.51
C TYR A 177 -5.05 11.21 6.20
N ILE A 178 -6.08 11.62 5.45
CA ILE A 178 -7.29 12.26 5.99
C ILE A 178 -7.97 11.38 7.04
N MET A 179 -8.00 10.05 6.84
CA MET A 179 -8.68 9.12 7.75
C MET A 179 -7.82 8.66 8.95
N VAL A 180 -6.50 8.62 8.78
CA VAL A 180 -5.56 8.06 9.76
C VAL A 180 -4.96 9.14 10.66
N LEU A 181 -4.56 10.29 10.11
CA LEU A 181 -3.86 11.34 10.87
C LEU A 181 -4.66 11.87 12.07
N PRO A 182 -5.97 12.16 11.97
CA PRO A 182 -6.73 12.66 13.12
C PRO A 182 -6.72 11.69 14.31
N LYS A 183 -6.73 10.38 14.04
CA LYS A 183 -6.69 9.34 15.08
C LYS A 183 -5.32 9.28 15.76
N ILE A 184 -4.25 9.41 14.98
CA ILE A 184 -2.88 9.46 15.51
C ILE A 184 -2.71 10.72 16.37
N LEU A 185 -3.16 11.88 15.88
CA LEU A 185 -3.09 13.14 16.62
C LEU A 185 -3.90 13.07 17.93
N ALA A 186 -5.11 12.51 17.89
CA ALA A 186 -5.93 12.30 19.08
C ALA A 186 -5.24 11.36 20.08
N PHE A 187 -4.62 10.28 19.61
CA PHE A 187 -3.88 9.35 20.46
C PHE A 187 -2.69 10.02 21.15
N ILE A 188 -1.90 10.80 20.39
CA ILE A 188 -0.77 11.56 20.93
C ILE A 188 -1.27 12.58 21.97
N LEU A 189 -2.36 13.29 21.68
CA LEU A 189 -2.95 14.26 22.60
C LEU A 189 -3.38 13.59 23.92
N ILE A 190 -4.11 12.47 23.84
CA ILE A 190 -4.53 11.71 25.02
C ILE A 190 -3.32 11.24 25.83
N PHE A 191 -2.28 10.72 25.17
CA PHE A 191 -1.06 10.29 25.83
C PHE A 191 -0.36 11.43 26.56
N CYS A 192 -0.25 12.61 25.93
CA CYS A 192 0.31 13.81 26.57
C CYS A 192 -0.51 14.25 27.78
N ILE A 193 -1.85 14.24 27.68
CA ILE A 193 -2.74 14.58 28.81
C ILE A 193 -2.53 13.60 29.97
N LEU A 194 -2.44 12.30 29.68
CA LEU A 194 -2.19 11.29 30.71
C LEU A 194 -0.82 11.50 31.39
N LEU A 195 0.22 11.84 30.64
CA LEU A 195 1.54 12.15 31.19
C LEU A 195 1.52 13.38 32.11
N LEU A 196 0.66 14.37 31.84
CA LEU A 196 0.51 15.57 32.67
C LEU A 196 -0.32 15.31 33.95
N ILE A 197 -1.42 14.54 33.84
CA ILE A 197 -2.33 14.28 34.98
C ILE A 197 -1.74 13.25 35.94
N TYR A 198 -1.02 12.26 35.43
CA TYR A 198 -0.48 11.16 36.20
C TYR A 198 0.40 11.58 37.42
N PRO A 199 1.35 12.52 37.32
CA PRO A 199 2.12 12.97 38.48
C PRO A 199 1.25 13.67 39.53
N PHE A 200 0.23 14.43 39.12
CA PHE A 200 -0.70 15.09 40.04
C PHE A 200 -1.55 14.05 40.80
N PHE A 201 -2.03 13.03 40.10
CA PHE A 201 -2.74 11.92 40.71
C PHE A 201 -1.85 11.16 41.72
N CYS A 202 -0.60 10.88 41.36
CA CYS A 202 0.37 10.28 42.28
C CYS A 202 0.60 11.16 43.51
N PHE A 203 0.72 12.47 43.33
CA PHE A 203 0.88 13.42 44.43
C PHE A 203 -0.30 13.38 45.41
N ILE A 204 -1.55 13.45 44.93
CA ILE A 204 -2.75 13.37 45.78
C ILE A 204 -2.77 12.08 46.59
N ILE A 205 -2.48 10.94 45.96
CA ILE A 205 -2.43 9.64 46.66
C ILE A 205 -1.35 9.66 47.75
N THR A 206 -0.14 10.14 47.41
CA THR A 206 0.96 10.19 48.37
C THR A 206 0.65 11.09 49.57
N PHE A 207 -0.05 12.21 49.34
CA PHE A 207 -0.46 13.16 50.37
C PHE A 207 -1.54 12.58 51.28
N LYS A 208 -2.63 12.05 50.71
CA LYS A 208 -3.73 11.41 51.46
C LYS A 208 -3.21 10.26 52.32
N PHE A 209 -2.26 9.49 51.79
CA PHE A 209 -1.62 8.41 52.51
C PHE A 209 -0.75 8.90 53.67
N HIS A 210 0.06 9.95 53.46
CA HIS A 210 0.85 10.56 54.54
C HIS A 210 -0.04 11.11 55.66
N TYR A 211 -1.16 11.74 55.30
CA TYR A 211 -2.17 12.21 56.25
C TYR A 211 -2.77 11.08 57.09
N LEU A 212 -3.12 9.94 56.46
CA LEU A 212 -3.59 8.74 57.17
C LEU A 212 -2.52 8.15 58.11
N GLN A 213 -1.26 8.14 57.69
CA GLN A 213 -0.15 7.65 58.51
C GLN A 213 0.12 8.56 59.72
N PHE A 214 -0.10 9.88 59.57
CA PHE A 214 -0.01 10.83 60.67
C PHE A 214 -1.14 10.62 61.70
N THR A 215 -2.33 10.24 61.25
CA THR A 215 -3.47 9.95 62.16
C THR A 215 -3.36 8.58 62.83
N ILE A 216 -2.69 7.59 62.22
CA ILE A 216 -2.57 6.23 62.75
C ILE A 216 -1.12 5.95 63.20
N ASN A 217 -0.85 6.12 64.49
CA ASN A 217 0.49 5.97 65.07
C ASN A 217 0.89 4.48 65.29
N LYS A 218 1.10 3.70 64.22
CA LYS A 218 1.57 2.28 64.29
C LYS A 218 2.78 2.00 63.38
N GLN A 219 3.87 1.53 64.00
CA GLN A 219 5.19 1.33 63.38
C GLN A 219 5.25 0.20 62.33
N SER A 220 4.39 -0.81 62.43
CA SER A 220 4.31 -1.95 61.49
C SER A 220 3.60 -1.62 60.16
N ILE A 221 2.73 -0.61 60.14
CA ILE A 221 1.99 -0.18 58.93
C ILE A 221 2.91 0.58 57.96
N LYS A 222 3.92 1.30 58.48
CA LYS A 222 4.87 2.10 57.68
C LYS A 222 5.57 1.30 56.56
N TYR A 223 6.06 0.09 56.86
CA TYR A 223 6.86 -0.70 55.90
C TYR A 223 6.03 -1.38 54.80
N ILE A 224 4.86 -1.91 55.16
CA ILE A 224 3.92 -2.51 54.20
C ILE A 224 3.49 -1.46 53.17
N CYS A 225 3.23 -0.24 53.63
CA CYS A 225 2.71 0.82 52.78
C CYS A 225 3.75 1.43 51.83
N ILE A 226 5.04 1.49 52.20
CA ILE A 226 6.12 1.91 51.29
C ILE A 226 6.26 0.93 50.11
N ARG A 227 6.11 -0.37 50.37
CA ARG A 227 6.23 -1.43 49.35
C ARG A 227 5.09 -1.41 48.33
N TYR A 228 3.85 -1.17 48.78
CA TYR A 228 2.69 -0.96 47.89
C TYR A 228 2.76 0.36 47.10
N ARG A 229 3.41 1.39 47.67
CA ARG A 229 3.62 2.70 47.02
C ARG A 229 4.41 2.59 45.71
N LEU A 230 5.46 1.76 45.70
CA LEU A 230 6.25 1.51 44.50
C LEU A 230 5.47 0.67 43.47
N LEU A 231 4.75 -0.36 43.90
CA LEU A 231 3.97 -1.21 42.99
C LEU A 231 2.84 -0.44 42.26
N LEU A 232 2.10 0.41 42.97
CA LEU A 232 0.94 1.13 42.41
C LEU A 232 1.33 2.23 41.43
N VAL A 233 2.46 2.89 41.64
CA VAL A 233 2.99 3.89 40.71
C VAL A 233 3.34 3.19 39.38
N PHE A 234 4.11 2.10 39.39
CA PHE A 234 4.57 1.49 38.13
C PHE A 234 3.51 0.66 37.37
N LEU A 235 2.53 0.06 38.04
CA LEU A 235 1.59 -0.89 37.38
C LEU A 235 0.32 -0.24 36.79
N PHE A 236 -0.08 0.94 37.28
CA PHE A 236 -1.35 1.56 36.87
C PHE A 236 -1.36 2.12 35.44
N PRO A 237 -0.29 2.76 34.93
CA PRO A 237 -0.25 3.27 33.55
C PRO A 237 -0.32 2.16 32.50
N LEU A 238 0.36 1.03 32.76
CA LEU A 238 0.43 -0.10 31.84
C LEU A 238 -0.92 -0.83 31.74
N THR A 239 -1.63 -1.01 32.85
CA THR A 239 -2.93 -1.67 32.85
C THR A 239 -4.02 -0.81 32.20
N TYR A 240 -3.97 0.52 32.38
CA TYR A 240 -4.94 1.45 31.78
C TYR A 240 -4.74 1.60 30.26
N LEU A 241 -3.49 1.69 29.78
CA LEU A 241 -3.19 1.70 28.34
C LEU A 241 -3.65 0.40 27.66
N MET A 242 -3.31 -0.75 28.24
CA MET A 242 -3.74 -2.05 27.70
C MET A 242 -5.26 -2.17 27.66
N HIS A 243 -5.98 -1.72 28.69
CA HIS A 243 -7.43 -1.76 28.74
C HIS A 243 -8.11 -0.83 27.71
N PHE A 244 -7.57 0.38 27.52
CA PHE A 244 -8.10 1.33 26.54
C PHE A 244 -7.90 0.84 25.10
N PHE A 245 -6.72 0.29 24.78
CA PHE A 245 -6.46 -0.35 23.50
C PHE A 245 -7.38 -1.55 23.26
N TYR A 246 -7.55 -2.44 24.25
CA TYR A 246 -8.43 -3.61 24.13
C TYR A 246 -9.89 -3.23 23.94
N LYS A 247 -10.42 -2.28 24.73
CA LYS A 247 -11.81 -1.81 24.59
C LYS A 247 -12.05 -1.08 23.27
N GLY A 248 -11.10 -0.27 22.81
CA GLY A 248 -11.19 0.43 21.53
C GLY A 248 -11.26 -0.54 20.33
N ILE A 249 -10.49 -1.63 20.38
CA ILE A 249 -10.51 -2.69 19.36
C ILE A 249 -11.85 -3.46 19.41
N PHE A 250 -12.28 -3.89 20.61
CA PHE A 250 -13.50 -4.71 20.76
C PHE A 250 -14.79 -3.95 20.43
N ALA A 251 -14.93 -2.69 20.86
CA ALA A 251 -16.13 -1.88 20.63
C ALA A 251 -16.36 -1.59 19.15
N VAL A 252 -15.28 -1.41 18.37
CA VAL A 252 -15.37 -1.20 16.92
C VAL A 252 -15.68 -2.51 16.18
N GLN A 253 -15.15 -3.63 16.65
CA GLN A 253 -15.37 -4.94 16.05
C GLN A 253 -16.81 -5.44 16.24
N GLN A 254 -17.41 -5.18 17.40
CA GLN A 254 -18.79 -5.56 17.73
C GLN A 254 -19.83 -4.73 16.95
N LYS A 255 -19.57 -3.43 16.76
CA LYS A 255 -20.45 -2.51 16.00
C LYS A 255 -20.42 -2.77 14.48
N LEU A 256 -19.37 -3.44 13.98
CA LEU A 256 -19.26 -3.85 12.58
C LEU A 256 -19.96 -5.19 12.30
N HIS A 257 -20.03 -6.10 13.27
CA HIS A 257 -20.81 -7.34 13.17
C HIS A 257 -22.33 -7.11 13.22
N SER A 258 -22.79 -6.01 13.82
CA SER A 258 -24.22 -5.64 13.84
C SER A 258 -24.68 -4.86 12.60
N LEU A 259 -23.77 -4.54 11.67
CA LEU A 259 -24.02 -3.79 10.43
C LEU A 259 -23.72 -4.62 9.16
N SER A 260 -23.44 -5.91 9.34
CA SER A 260 -23.32 -6.94 8.30
C SER A 260 -24.50 -7.89 8.39
#